data_AF-A0A2I0XAW1-F1
#
_entry.id   AF-A0A2I0XAW1-F1
#
_cell.length_a   1.000
_cell.length_b   1.000
_cell.length_c   1.000
_cell.angle_alpha   90.00
_cell.angle_beta   90.00
_cell.angle_gamma   90.00
#
_symmetry.space_group_name_H-M   'P 1'
#
loop_
_entity.id
_entity.type
_entity.pdbx_description
1 polymer ?
#
loop_
_entity_poly.entity_id
_entity_poly.type
_entity_poly.pdbx_seq_one_letter_code
_entity_poly.pdbx_strand_id
1 'polypeptide(L)'
;MWLADLQKPTLKSAICFIHKSKESIAVVVIVDNLEPPYVNLIDIEAIDQKLQIRSRFKSLSMASDFSLATYAPGAPITGERNLNLDLQEQIPKPYLARALVAVDQSHPNGTEGRDHHNLSVLQQHVAFFDRNKDGIIYPWETYQGFRAIGCGVFLSLTAGFLINFLLGYSTQPGWIPSPLLPIYIKNIHKCKHGSDSETYDTEGRFDPAKFDAIFSKYAKTYSDALTGDELHTMLGANRNLTDFIGRVIASAEWRLLYSLAKDERGVLQREAIRGLFDGSLFELLAEKRKRE
;
A
#
# COMPACT_ATOMS: atom_id res chain seq x y z
N MET A 1 -40.23 -33.60 42.36
CA MET A 1 -39.20 -34.59 42.00
C MET A 1 -39.87 -35.66 41.17
N TRP A 2 -39.60 -35.66 39.84
CA TRP A 2 -39.75 -36.73 38.81
C TRP A 2 -41.07 -37.52 38.74
N LEU A 3 -41.69 -37.86 37.61
CA LEU A 3 -41.54 -37.62 36.17
C LEU A 3 -42.88 -38.13 35.59
N ALA A 4 -43.48 -37.45 34.61
CA ALA A 4 -44.59 -38.03 33.83
C ALA A 4 -44.08 -38.39 32.44
N ASP A 5 -44.22 -39.67 32.11
CA ASP A 5 -43.83 -40.31 30.86
C ASP A 5 -44.87 -39.97 29.77
N LEU A 6 -44.42 -39.35 28.67
CA LEU A 6 -45.23 -39.15 27.46
C LEU A 6 -44.45 -39.70 26.26
N GLN A 7 -45.02 -40.77 25.71
CA GLN A 7 -44.56 -41.47 24.51
C GLN A 7 -44.39 -40.52 23.32
N LYS A 8 -43.24 -40.61 22.65
CA LYS A 8 -42.95 -39.95 21.37
C LYS A 8 -43.58 -40.73 20.20
N PRO A 9 -44.24 -40.08 19.23
CA PRO A 9 -44.28 -40.55 17.86
C PRO A 9 -43.04 -40.08 17.09
N THR A 10 -42.50 -40.98 16.28
CA THR A 10 -41.29 -40.82 15.46
C THR A 10 -41.61 -40.06 14.17
N LEU A 11 -41.06 -38.85 13.98
CA LEU A 11 -41.02 -38.16 12.68
C LEU A 11 -40.08 -38.93 11.74
N LYS A 12 -40.60 -39.51 10.65
CA LYS A 12 -39.78 -40.28 9.70
C LYS A 12 -39.33 -39.54 8.44
N SER A 13 -39.88 -38.37 8.10
CA SER A 13 -39.31 -37.51 7.05
C SER A 13 -40.13 -36.23 6.90
N ALA A 14 -39.47 -35.08 6.78
CA ALA A 14 -40.07 -33.84 6.30
C ALA A 14 -39.29 -33.41 5.06
N ILE A 15 -39.98 -33.17 3.95
CA ILE A 15 -39.37 -32.62 2.73
C ILE A 15 -39.66 -31.13 2.72
N CYS A 16 -38.61 -30.32 2.83
CA CYS A 16 -38.70 -28.86 2.79
C CYS A 16 -38.32 -28.37 1.40
N PHE A 17 -39.28 -27.76 0.69
CA PHE A 17 -38.99 -27.05 -0.56
C PHE A 17 -38.84 -25.56 -0.25
N ILE A 18 -37.64 -25.02 -0.50
CA ILE A 18 -37.37 -23.60 -0.41
C ILE A 18 -37.35 -23.05 -1.84
N HIS A 19 -38.40 -22.34 -2.23
CA HIS A 19 -38.40 -21.58 -3.47
C HIS A 19 -38.12 -20.11 -3.15
N LYS A 20 -37.02 -19.59 -3.71
CA LYS A 20 -36.58 -18.20 -3.53
C LYS A 20 -36.77 -17.45 -4.85
N SER A 21 -37.68 -16.48 -4.87
CA SER A 21 -37.71 -15.45 -5.91
C SER A 21 -37.16 -14.12 -5.35
N LYS A 22 -36.93 -13.12 -6.21
CA LYS A 22 -36.31 -11.85 -5.82
C LYS A 22 -37.07 -11.07 -4.74
N GLU A 23 -38.35 -11.38 -4.49
CA GLU A 23 -39.20 -10.58 -3.61
C GLU A 23 -40.02 -11.39 -2.59
N SER A 24 -39.92 -12.73 -2.54
CA SER A 24 -40.61 -13.55 -1.52
C SER A 24 -39.97 -14.93 -1.30
N ILE A 25 -40.15 -15.50 -0.10
CA ILE A 25 -39.84 -16.89 0.23
C ILE A 25 -41.13 -17.59 0.66
N ALA A 26 -41.54 -18.63 -0.07
CA ALA A 26 -42.60 -19.53 0.34
C ALA A 26 -41.98 -20.80 0.91
N VAL A 27 -42.42 -21.21 2.11
CA VAL A 27 -42.04 -22.49 2.73
C VAL A 27 -43.29 -23.35 2.80
N VAL A 28 -43.30 -24.44 2.02
CA VAL A 28 -44.37 -25.42 2.05
C VAL A 28 -43.86 -26.63 2.84
N VAL A 29 -44.55 -26.94 3.94
CA VAL A 29 -44.27 -28.14 4.74
C VAL A 29 -45.41 -29.12 4.49
N ILE A 30 -45.11 -30.23 3.81
CA ILE A 30 -46.05 -31.34 3.63
C ILE A 30 -45.72 -32.37 4.72
N VAL A 31 -46.71 -32.69 5.54
CA VAL A 31 -46.63 -33.73 6.56
C VAL A 31 -47.57 -34.84 6.13
N ASP A 32 -47.02 -36.01 5.79
CA ASP A 32 -47.83 -37.16 5.43
C ASP A 32 -48.63 -37.65 6.65
N ASN A 33 -49.95 -37.80 6.47
CA ASN A 33 -50.97 -38.34 7.39
C ASN A 33 -51.84 -37.39 8.22
N LEU A 34 -52.16 -36.18 7.74
CA LEU A 34 -53.34 -35.46 8.24
C LEU A 34 -54.17 -34.91 7.07
N GLU A 35 -55.32 -35.53 6.80
CA GLU A 35 -56.40 -34.91 6.05
C GLU A 35 -57.43 -34.29 7.03
N PRO A 36 -57.95 -33.09 6.75
CA PRO A 36 -57.67 -32.23 5.60
C PRO A 36 -56.41 -31.35 5.81
N PRO A 37 -55.78 -30.84 4.74
CA PRO A 37 -54.57 -30.03 4.83
C PRO A 37 -54.86 -28.69 5.51
N TYR A 38 -54.29 -28.50 6.69
CA TYR A 38 -54.29 -27.21 7.39
C TYR A 38 -53.22 -26.29 6.81
N VAL A 39 -53.64 -25.17 6.23
CA VAL A 39 -52.76 -24.03 5.92
C VAL A 39 -52.72 -23.13 7.15
N ASN A 40 -51.63 -23.15 7.90
CA ASN A 40 -51.43 -22.19 8.99
C ASN A 40 -50.82 -20.89 8.42
N LEU A 41 -51.57 -19.79 8.54
CA LEU A 41 -51.05 -18.43 8.39
C LEU A 41 -49.90 -18.24 9.39
N ILE A 42 -48.75 -17.85 8.86
CA ILE A 42 -47.54 -17.63 9.65
C ILE A 42 -47.81 -16.51 10.66
N ASP A 43 -47.54 -16.82 11.92
CA ASP A 43 -47.66 -15.91 13.06
C ASP A 43 -46.88 -14.61 12.80
N ILE A 44 -47.61 -13.49 12.72
CA ILE A 44 -47.05 -12.18 12.37
C ILE A 44 -45.97 -11.77 13.38
N GLU A 45 -46.10 -12.19 14.65
CA GLU A 45 -45.09 -11.94 15.69
C GLU A 45 -43.76 -12.65 15.43
N ALA A 46 -43.75 -13.85 14.83
CA ALA A 46 -42.53 -14.58 14.53
C ALA A 46 -41.77 -13.98 13.33
N ILE A 47 -42.52 -13.42 12.36
CA ILE A 47 -41.94 -12.64 11.25
C ILE A 47 -41.43 -11.30 11.77
N ASP A 48 -42.18 -10.62 12.63
CA ASP A 48 -41.77 -9.34 13.22
C ASP A 48 -40.54 -9.50 14.11
N GLN A 49 -40.44 -10.58 14.90
CA GLN A 49 -39.21 -10.93 15.61
C GLN A 49 -38.06 -11.22 14.66
N LYS A 50 -38.26 -11.98 13.57
CA LYS A 50 -37.18 -12.23 12.59
C LYS A 50 -36.78 -10.97 11.83
N LEU A 51 -37.71 -10.06 11.55
CA LEU A 51 -37.47 -8.78 10.89
C LEU A 51 -36.81 -7.79 11.85
N GLN A 52 -37.17 -7.76 13.13
CA GLN A 52 -36.47 -7.02 14.17
C GLN A 52 -35.09 -7.61 14.41
N ILE A 53 -34.92 -8.93 14.47
CA ILE A 53 -33.60 -9.55 14.61
C ILE A 53 -32.76 -9.24 13.37
N ARG A 54 -33.32 -9.31 12.17
CA ARG A 54 -32.61 -8.90 10.94
C ARG A 54 -32.33 -7.41 10.89
N SER A 55 -33.25 -6.54 11.29
CA SER A 55 -33.03 -5.09 11.31
C SER A 55 -32.05 -4.71 12.40
N ARG A 56 -32.03 -5.43 13.52
CA ARG A 56 -31.08 -5.30 14.62
C ARG A 56 -29.72 -5.88 14.26
N PHE A 57 -29.65 -6.97 13.52
CA PHE A 57 -28.40 -7.47 12.92
C PHE A 57 -27.90 -6.52 11.83
N LYS A 58 -28.79 -5.94 11.02
CA LYS A 58 -28.46 -4.93 10.01
C LYS A 58 -28.09 -3.60 10.66
N SER A 59 -28.65 -3.25 11.82
CA SER A 59 -28.30 -2.07 12.62
C SER A 59 -27.09 -2.30 13.52
N LEU A 60 -26.75 -3.55 13.85
CA LEU A 60 -25.49 -3.95 14.48
C LEU A 60 -24.37 -4.07 13.44
N SER A 61 -24.71 -4.42 12.19
CA SER A 61 -23.85 -4.35 11.00
C SER A 61 -23.69 -2.92 10.45
N MET A 62 -24.69 -2.06 10.65
CA MET A 62 -24.68 -0.63 10.30
C MET A 62 -24.36 0.28 11.49
N ALA A 63 -24.25 -0.26 12.70
CA ALA A 63 -23.39 0.35 13.69
C ALA A 63 -22.01 0.21 13.07
N SER A 64 -21.66 1.21 12.25
CA SER A 64 -20.36 1.39 11.63
C SER A 64 -19.37 0.99 12.69
N ASP A 65 -18.65 -0.09 12.46
CA ASP A 65 -17.60 -0.47 13.38
C ASP A 65 -16.61 0.69 13.35
N PHE A 66 -16.75 1.61 14.30
CA PHE A 66 -15.97 2.83 14.34
C PHE A 66 -14.48 2.50 14.44
N SER A 67 -14.12 1.25 14.83
CA SER A 67 -12.76 0.75 14.80
C SER A 67 -12.19 0.60 13.39
N LEU A 68 -13.03 0.54 12.35
CA LEU A 68 -12.64 0.47 10.94
C LEU A 68 -12.95 1.75 10.14
N ALA A 69 -13.49 2.78 10.80
CA ALA A 69 -13.84 4.03 10.13
C ALA A 69 -12.58 4.78 9.65
N THR A 70 -12.47 5.01 8.34
CA THR A 70 -11.37 5.77 7.73
C THR A 70 -11.73 7.23 7.42
N TYR A 71 -13.03 7.57 7.51
CA TYR A 71 -13.54 8.92 7.36
C TYR A 71 -14.00 9.49 8.70
N ALA A 72 -13.54 10.70 9.02
CA ALA A 72 -13.96 11.46 10.18
C ALA A 72 -14.68 12.75 9.74
N PRO A 73 -15.98 12.94 10.06
CA PRO A 73 -16.73 14.14 9.66
C PRO A 73 -16.12 15.47 10.15
N GLY A 74 -15.48 15.46 11.32
CA GLY A 74 -14.77 16.63 11.87
C GLY A 74 -13.43 16.94 11.19
N ALA A 75 -12.94 16.04 10.32
CA ALA A 75 -11.73 16.22 9.53
C ALA A 75 -11.99 15.80 8.07
N PRO A 76 -12.69 16.63 7.27
CA PRO A 76 -13.11 16.28 5.91
C PRO A 76 -11.99 15.78 5.00
N ILE A 77 -10.75 16.24 5.24
CA ILE A 77 -9.55 15.80 4.52
C ILE A 77 -9.34 14.28 4.53
N THR A 78 -9.83 13.57 5.56
CA THR A 78 -9.79 12.10 5.65
C THR A 78 -10.68 11.42 4.62
N GLY A 79 -11.74 12.08 4.15
CA GLY A 79 -12.64 11.60 3.08
C GLY A 79 -12.25 12.10 1.68
N GLU A 80 -11.42 13.13 1.58
CA GLU A 80 -10.83 13.56 0.30
C GLU A 80 -9.63 12.66 -0.07
N ARG A 81 -8.84 12.28 0.94
CA ARG A 81 -7.65 11.44 0.84
C ARG A 81 -7.95 10.01 1.32
N ASN A 82 -8.84 9.36 0.60
CA ASN A 82 -9.32 8.01 0.92
C ASN A 82 -8.21 6.97 0.88
N LEU A 83 -8.31 6.00 1.78
CA LEU A 83 -7.54 4.77 1.75
C LEU A 83 -8.26 3.74 0.88
N ASN A 84 -7.49 2.81 0.32
CA ASN A 84 -8.03 1.62 -0.34
C ASN A 84 -8.53 0.63 0.72
N LEU A 85 -9.85 0.44 0.80
CA LEU A 85 -10.48 -0.45 1.78
C LEU A 85 -10.32 -1.93 1.42
N ASP A 86 -10.04 -2.23 0.16
CA ASP A 86 -9.95 -3.59 -0.38
C ASP A 86 -8.50 -4.07 -0.54
N LEU A 87 -7.53 -3.36 0.07
CA LEU A 87 -6.11 -3.64 -0.12
C LEU A 87 -5.69 -5.01 0.45
N GLN A 88 -6.36 -5.47 1.51
CA GLN A 88 -6.07 -6.75 2.16
C GLN A 88 -6.50 -7.95 1.29
N GLU A 89 -7.49 -7.76 0.43
CA GLU A 89 -7.97 -8.70 -0.58
C GLU A 89 -7.04 -8.74 -1.79
N GLN A 90 -6.35 -7.64 -2.06
CA GLN A 90 -5.43 -7.48 -3.20
C GLN A 90 -4.00 -7.93 -2.89
N ILE A 91 -3.52 -7.71 -1.64
CA ILE A 91 -2.15 -8.04 -1.22
C ILE A 91 -2.20 -8.68 0.18
N PRO A 92 -1.53 -9.83 0.41
CA PRO A 92 -1.46 -10.43 1.74
C PRO A 92 -0.78 -9.52 2.76
N LYS A 93 -1.44 -9.24 3.88
CA LYS A 93 -0.89 -8.50 5.05
C LYS A 93 -0.26 -7.15 4.64
N PRO A 94 -1.02 -6.21 4.06
CA PRO A 94 -0.47 -4.96 3.52
C PRO A 94 0.08 -4.04 4.62
N TYR A 95 -0.32 -4.24 5.89
CA TYR A 95 0.18 -3.53 7.06
C TYR A 95 1.59 -3.97 7.51
N LEU A 96 2.11 -5.08 6.97
CA LEU A 96 3.44 -5.58 7.33
C LEU A 96 4.45 -5.01 6.33
N ALA A 97 5.53 -4.39 6.80
CA ALA A 97 6.59 -3.94 5.91
C ALA A 97 7.40 -5.13 5.35
N ARG A 98 7.86 -5.01 4.10
CA ARG A 98 8.63 -6.02 3.36
C ARG A 98 10.10 -5.64 3.37
N ALA A 99 10.93 -6.50 3.94
CA ALA A 99 12.37 -6.24 3.99
C ALA A 99 13.03 -6.33 2.62
N LEU A 100 12.65 -7.29 1.79
CA LEU A 100 13.44 -7.68 0.61
C LEU A 100 12.83 -7.30 -0.73
N VAL A 101 11.53 -6.97 -0.78
CA VAL A 101 10.81 -6.78 -2.04
C VAL A 101 9.81 -5.62 -1.94
N ALA A 102 9.76 -4.79 -2.98
CA ALA A 102 8.75 -3.74 -3.14
C ALA A 102 7.51 -4.30 -3.84
N VAL A 103 6.49 -4.69 -3.08
CA VAL A 103 5.28 -5.35 -3.59
C VAL A 103 4.13 -4.38 -3.85
N ASP A 104 3.32 -4.65 -4.85
CA ASP A 104 2.02 -4.01 -5.04
C ASP A 104 0.99 -4.99 -5.64
N GLN A 105 -0.18 -4.50 -6.05
CA GLN A 105 -1.25 -5.37 -6.57
C GLN A 105 -0.86 -6.09 -7.86
N SER A 106 -0.11 -5.41 -8.74
CA SER A 106 0.36 -6.00 -10.00
C SER A 106 1.65 -6.81 -9.82
N HIS A 107 2.42 -6.54 -8.77
CA HIS A 107 3.69 -7.18 -8.47
C HIS A 107 3.69 -7.75 -7.04
N PRO A 108 2.88 -8.79 -6.75
CA PRO A 108 2.77 -9.36 -5.40
C PRO A 108 4.07 -9.98 -4.88
N ASN A 109 4.99 -10.30 -5.79
CA ASN A 109 6.32 -10.86 -5.49
C ASN A 109 7.46 -9.84 -5.70
N GLY A 110 7.14 -8.57 -5.97
CA GLY A 110 8.11 -7.53 -6.32
C GLY A 110 8.58 -7.61 -7.78
N THR A 111 9.72 -6.98 -8.08
CA THR A 111 10.29 -6.95 -9.44
C THR A 111 10.71 -8.34 -9.89
N GLU A 112 10.17 -8.80 -11.03
CA GLU A 112 10.46 -10.13 -11.56
C GLU A 112 11.95 -10.32 -11.88
N GLY A 113 12.50 -11.46 -11.47
CA GLY A 113 13.89 -11.84 -11.77
C GLY A 113 14.97 -11.05 -11.04
N ARG A 114 14.62 -10.09 -10.17
CA ARG A 114 15.58 -9.30 -9.38
C ARG A 114 16.13 -10.12 -8.22
N ASP A 115 17.46 -10.21 -8.12
CA ASP A 115 18.14 -10.70 -6.92
C ASP A 115 18.27 -9.54 -5.91
N HIS A 116 17.66 -9.69 -4.75
CA HIS A 116 17.71 -8.69 -3.68
C HIS A 116 19.03 -8.73 -2.89
N HIS A 117 19.90 -9.72 -3.09
CA HIS A 117 21.20 -9.87 -2.44
C HIS A 117 21.15 -9.78 -0.90
N ASN A 118 20.04 -10.22 -0.30
CA ASN A 118 19.73 -10.05 1.14
C ASN A 118 19.79 -8.61 1.67
N LEU A 119 19.64 -7.62 0.79
CA LEU A 119 19.59 -6.21 1.14
C LEU A 119 18.15 -5.77 1.44
N SER A 120 17.99 -4.83 2.37
CA SER A 120 16.70 -4.16 2.55
C SER A 120 16.28 -3.41 1.27
N VAL A 121 14.99 -3.15 1.07
CA VAL A 121 14.52 -2.43 -0.13
C VAL A 121 15.24 -1.07 -0.28
N LEU A 122 15.41 -0.31 0.82
CA LEU A 122 16.19 0.94 0.79
C LEU A 122 17.68 0.73 0.46
N GLN A 123 18.28 -0.37 0.92
CA GLN A 123 19.66 -0.71 0.54
C GLN A 123 19.76 -1.05 -0.94
N GLN A 124 18.78 -1.76 -1.50
CA GLN A 124 18.73 -2.05 -2.94
C GLN A 124 18.62 -0.76 -3.77
N HIS A 125 17.81 0.21 -3.33
CA HIS A 125 17.71 1.53 -3.96
C HIS A 125 19.07 2.21 -4.12
N VAL A 126 19.87 2.28 -3.05
CA VAL A 126 21.18 2.95 -3.09
C VAL A 126 22.28 2.08 -3.72
N ALA A 127 22.15 0.76 -3.69
CA ALA A 127 23.15 -0.17 -4.23
C ALA A 127 23.39 -0.01 -5.74
N PHE A 128 22.47 0.61 -6.48
CA PHE A 128 22.72 1.00 -7.87
C PHE A 128 23.92 1.96 -8.03
N PHE A 129 24.10 2.85 -7.05
CA PHE A 129 25.15 3.87 -7.06
C PHE A 129 26.49 3.31 -6.59
N ASP A 130 26.55 2.17 -5.92
CA ASP A 130 27.79 1.48 -5.56
C ASP A 130 28.37 0.77 -6.80
N ARG A 131 29.29 1.45 -7.47
CA ARG A 131 29.77 1.07 -8.80
C ARG A 131 30.83 -0.02 -8.72
N ASN A 132 31.61 -0.03 -7.64
CA ASN A 132 32.65 -1.03 -7.40
C ASN A 132 32.19 -2.20 -6.52
N LYS A 133 30.98 -2.15 -5.95
CA LYS A 133 30.34 -3.21 -5.14
C LYS A 133 31.03 -3.44 -3.79
N ASP A 134 31.66 -2.43 -3.21
CA ASP A 134 32.34 -2.54 -1.91
C ASP A 134 31.45 -2.17 -0.69
N GLY A 135 30.21 -1.75 -0.94
CA GLY A 135 29.25 -1.34 0.08
C GLY A 135 29.39 0.13 0.54
N ILE A 136 30.25 0.91 -0.13
CA ILE A 136 30.52 2.32 0.15
C ILE A 136 30.33 3.12 -1.14
N ILE A 137 29.55 4.19 -1.08
CA ILE A 137 29.30 5.05 -2.24
C ILE A 137 30.03 6.37 -2.02
N TYR A 138 30.96 6.69 -2.90
CA TYR A 138 31.65 7.97 -2.90
C TYR A 138 31.04 8.99 -3.88
N PRO A 139 31.36 10.30 -3.76
CA PRO A 139 30.78 11.34 -4.62
C PRO A 139 30.93 11.07 -6.13
N TRP A 140 32.04 10.45 -6.55
CA TRP A 140 32.27 10.12 -7.97
C TRP A 140 31.39 8.95 -8.45
N GLU A 141 31.01 8.04 -7.57
CA GLU A 141 30.11 6.93 -7.87
C GLU A 141 28.66 7.41 -7.95
N THR A 142 28.24 8.28 -7.03
CA THR A 142 26.97 8.99 -7.14
C THR A 142 26.91 9.75 -8.46
N TYR A 143 27.95 10.53 -8.82
CA TYR A 143 28.05 11.18 -10.12
C TYR A 143 27.86 10.18 -11.28
N GLN A 144 28.59 9.06 -11.28
CA GLN A 144 28.49 8.04 -12.33
C GLN A 144 27.08 7.44 -12.43
N GLY A 145 26.43 7.16 -11.30
CA GLY A 145 25.05 6.65 -11.27
C GLY A 145 24.05 7.65 -11.87
N PHE A 146 24.13 8.93 -11.49
CA PHE A 146 23.27 9.97 -12.07
C PHE A 146 23.48 10.12 -13.59
N ARG A 147 24.74 10.04 -14.05
CA ARG A 147 25.06 10.03 -15.48
C ARG A 147 24.45 8.82 -16.19
N ALA A 148 24.52 7.64 -15.58
CA ALA A 148 23.99 6.41 -16.15
C ALA A 148 22.47 6.49 -16.37
N ILE A 149 21.71 7.09 -15.46
CA ILE A 149 20.23 7.14 -15.54
C ILE A 149 19.64 8.28 -16.38
N GLY A 150 20.45 9.13 -17.00
CA GLY A 150 19.94 10.21 -17.85
C GLY A 150 20.44 11.61 -17.51
N CYS A 151 20.91 11.85 -16.29
CA CYS A 151 21.17 13.21 -15.81
C CYS A 151 22.34 13.89 -16.54
N GLY A 152 22.24 15.21 -16.73
CA GLY A 152 23.29 16.07 -17.28
C GLY A 152 24.54 16.15 -16.40
N VAL A 153 25.66 16.63 -16.94
CA VAL A 153 26.94 16.72 -16.20
C VAL A 153 26.80 17.60 -14.96
N PHE A 154 26.22 18.79 -15.11
CA PHE A 154 26.03 19.74 -14.02
C PHE A 154 25.20 19.14 -12.88
N LEU A 155 24.00 18.62 -13.20
CA LEU A 155 23.13 17.99 -12.21
C LEU A 155 23.82 16.80 -11.52
N SER A 156 24.56 15.97 -12.27
CA SER A 156 25.25 14.81 -11.70
C SER A 156 26.39 15.22 -10.77
N LEU A 157 27.14 16.28 -11.09
CA LEU A 157 28.21 16.79 -10.23
C LEU A 157 27.63 17.35 -8.93
N THR A 158 26.57 18.16 -9.04
CA THR A 158 25.89 18.74 -7.88
C THR A 158 25.27 17.65 -7.00
N ALA A 159 24.59 16.66 -7.58
CA ALA A 159 24.01 15.53 -6.84
C ALA A 159 25.11 14.70 -6.16
N GLY A 160 26.20 14.39 -6.88
CA GLY A 160 27.33 13.64 -6.33
C GLY A 160 27.95 14.28 -5.11
N PHE A 161 28.13 15.61 -5.12
CA PHE A 161 28.62 16.32 -3.94
C PHE A 161 27.57 16.41 -2.83
N LEU A 162 26.36 16.90 -3.14
CA LEU A 162 25.35 17.22 -2.11
C LEU A 162 24.80 15.99 -1.40
N ILE A 163 24.53 14.90 -2.12
CA ILE A 163 23.99 13.67 -1.50
C ILE A 163 25.03 13.08 -0.55
N ASN A 164 26.27 12.94 -0.99
CA ASN A 164 27.36 12.46 -0.16
C ASN A 164 27.65 13.38 1.03
N PHE A 165 27.58 14.70 0.84
CA PHE A 165 27.72 15.67 1.92
C PHE A 165 26.62 15.53 2.98
N LEU A 166 25.37 15.39 2.56
CA LEU A 166 24.22 15.28 3.47
C LEU A 166 24.16 13.93 4.19
N LEU A 167 24.53 12.84 3.53
CA LEU A 167 24.32 11.48 4.04
C LEU A 167 25.59 10.85 4.65
N GLY A 168 26.78 11.29 4.24
CA GLY A 168 28.02 10.60 4.56
C GLY A 168 28.31 10.52 6.07
N TYR A 169 28.13 11.64 6.79
CA TYR A 169 28.33 11.67 8.24
C TYR A 169 27.37 10.74 8.99
N SER A 170 26.09 10.73 8.61
CA SER A 170 25.06 9.91 9.30
C SER A 170 25.26 8.40 9.09
N THR A 171 25.86 8.00 7.97
CA THR A 171 26.08 6.58 7.65
C THR A 171 27.44 6.06 8.11
N GLN A 172 28.41 6.91 8.43
CA GLN A 172 29.74 6.46 8.83
C GLN A 172 29.75 5.72 10.19
N PRO A 173 30.71 4.81 10.43
CA PRO A 173 30.76 4.02 11.67
C PRO A 173 31.32 4.78 12.87
N GLY A 174 32.02 5.89 12.66
CA GLY A 174 32.73 6.64 13.70
C GLY A 174 32.26 8.10 13.82
N TRP A 175 32.83 8.80 14.80
CA TRP A 175 32.48 10.21 15.08
C TRP A 175 33.31 11.22 14.28
N ILE A 176 34.48 10.82 13.77
CA ILE A 176 35.36 11.71 13.00
C ILE A 176 34.81 11.78 11.56
N PRO A 177 34.37 12.95 11.07
CA PRO A 177 33.91 13.09 9.69
C PRO A 177 35.01 12.74 8.69
N SER A 178 34.68 11.92 7.70
CA SER A 178 35.58 11.66 6.57
C SER A 178 35.45 12.77 5.51
N PRO A 179 36.55 13.43 5.10
CA PRO A 179 36.51 14.46 4.06
C PRO A 179 36.17 13.90 2.67
N LEU A 180 36.22 12.57 2.50
CA LEU A 180 35.83 11.91 1.25
C LEU A 180 34.31 11.70 1.12
N LEU A 181 33.54 12.05 2.16
CA LEU A 181 32.08 11.97 2.19
C LEU A 181 31.52 10.57 1.80
N PRO A 182 32.03 9.46 2.36
CA PRO A 182 31.54 8.12 2.04
C PRO A 182 30.12 7.89 2.58
N ILE A 183 29.25 7.32 1.76
CA ILE A 183 27.96 6.78 2.20
C ILE A 183 28.11 5.28 2.42
N TYR A 184 27.84 4.80 3.64
CA TYR A 184 27.89 3.36 3.94
C TYR A 184 26.50 2.75 3.80
N ILE A 185 26.32 1.86 2.82
CA ILE A 185 25.00 1.25 2.50
C ILE A 185 24.41 0.53 3.71
N LYS A 186 25.24 -0.17 4.51
CA LYS A 186 24.79 -0.86 5.73
C LYS A 186 24.02 0.04 6.71
N ASN A 187 24.30 1.35 6.71
CA ASN A 187 23.75 2.32 7.65
C ASN A 187 22.76 3.30 7.00
N ILE A 188 22.37 3.09 5.74
CA ILE A 188 21.54 4.04 4.98
C ILE A 188 20.15 4.27 5.60
N HIS A 189 19.62 3.32 6.37
CA HIS A 189 18.36 3.45 7.10
C HIS A 189 18.32 4.68 8.03
N LYS A 190 19.49 5.17 8.48
CA LYS A 190 19.62 6.38 9.30
C LYS A 190 19.35 7.69 8.54
N CYS A 191 19.28 7.63 7.21
CA CYS A 191 19.19 8.80 6.33
C CYS A 191 17.76 9.10 5.86
N LYS A 192 16.75 8.39 6.36
CA LYS A 192 15.35 8.74 6.15
C LYS A 192 15.08 10.11 6.77
N HIS A 193 14.35 10.96 6.05
CA HIS A 193 13.92 12.27 6.53
C HIS A 193 12.39 12.31 6.64
N GLY A 194 11.87 13.33 7.32
CA GLY A 194 10.43 13.56 7.36
C GLY A 194 9.91 14.05 6.01
N SER A 195 8.61 14.28 5.95
CA SER A 195 7.95 14.84 4.76
C SER A 195 8.04 13.99 3.48
N ASP A 196 8.58 12.77 3.57
CA ASP A 196 8.65 11.81 2.48
C ASP A 196 7.29 11.10 2.27
N SER A 197 7.25 10.01 1.50
CA SER A 197 6.00 9.24 1.31
C SER A 197 5.70 8.27 2.47
N GLU A 198 6.63 8.10 3.41
CA GLU A 198 6.62 7.09 4.45
C GLU A 198 6.54 5.65 3.93
N THR A 199 6.87 5.42 2.64
CA THR A 199 6.87 4.09 2.03
C THR A 199 8.04 3.23 2.51
N TYR A 200 9.14 3.85 2.93
CA TYR A 200 10.11 3.18 3.78
C TYR A 200 9.76 3.38 5.25
N ASP A 201 9.83 2.31 6.03
CA ASP A 201 9.90 2.45 7.48
C ASP A 201 11.32 2.82 7.94
N THR A 202 11.49 3.02 9.24
CA THR A 202 12.76 3.44 9.87
C THR A 202 13.90 2.45 9.66
N GLU A 203 13.61 1.17 9.40
CA GLU A 203 14.62 0.14 9.12
C GLU A 203 14.91 -0.01 7.61
N GLY A 204 14.24 0.78 6.75
CA GLY A 204 14.39 0.74 5.29
C GLY A 204 13.63 -0.40 4.62
N ARG A 205 12.60 -0.96 5.29
CA ARG A 205 11.66 -1.93 4.72
C ARG A 205 10.56 -1.18 3.98
N PHE A 206 10.00 -1.81 2.95
CA PHE A 206 8.95 -1.24 2.12
C PHE A 206 7.56 -1.50 2.73
N ASP A 207 6.77 -0.46 3.00
CA ASP A 207 5.40 -0.54 3.51
C ASP A 207 4.38 -0.51 2.34
N PRO A 208 3.71 -1.64 2.03
CA PRO A 208 2.77 -1.71 0.92
C PRO A 208 1.55 -0.80 1.10
N ALA A 209 1.05 -0.63 2.33
CA ALA A 209 -0.09 0.23 2.59
C ALA A 209 0.25 1.70 2.39
N LYS A 210 1.47 2.13 2.75
CA LYS A 210 1.96 3.48 2.49
C LYS A 210 2.21 3.73 1.01
N PHE A 211 2.75 2.74 0.29
CA PHE A 211 2.88 2.81 -1.16
C PHE A 211 1.52 2.95 -1.85
N ASP A 212 0.55 2.10 -1.51
CA ASP A 212 -0.79 2.17 -2.10
C ASP A 212 -1.49 3.50 -1.82
N ALA A 213 -1.28 4.05 -0.61
CA ALA A 213 -1.82 5.35 -0.21
C ALA A 213 -1.31 6.53 -1.07
N ILE A 214 -0.20 6.39 -1.80
CA ILE A 214 0.22 7.38 -2.81
C ILE A 214 -0.88 7.52 -3.87
N PHE A 215 -1.41 6.40 -4.34
CA PHE A 215 -2.38 6.39 -5.44
C PHE A 215 -3.80 6.58 -4.94
N SER A 216 -4.22 5.85 -3.89
CA SER A 216 -5.58 5.97 -3.37
C SER A 216 -5.93 7.40 -2.95
N LYS A 217 -4.94 8.15 -2.45
CA LYS A 217 -5.12 9.53 -2.00
C LYS A 217 -4.98 10.56 -3.11
N TYR A 218 -4.03 10.40 -4.02
CA TYR A 218 -3.62 11.48 -4.92
C TYR A 218 -3.84 11.20 -6.42
N ALA A 219 -3.95 9.93 -6.84
CA ALA A 219 -4.14 9.57 -8.25
C ALA A 219 -5.61 9.68 -8.65
N LYS A 220 -6.08 10.91 -8.93
CA LYS A 220 -7.49 11.23 -9.23
C LYS A 220 -7.80 11.13 -10.73
N THR A 221 -6.79 11.29 -11.59
CA THR A 221 -6.92 11.30 -13.04
C THR A 221 -6.79 9.89 -13.61
N TYR A 222 -5.78 9.15 -13.17
CA TYR A 222 -5.54 7.75 -13.53
C TYR A 222 -5.27 6.97 -12.24
N SER A 223 -5.96 5.86 -12.01
CA SER A 223 -5.85 5.13 -10.73
C SER A 223 -4.46 4.56 -10.44
N ASP A 224 -3.62 4.42 -11.47
CA ASP A 224 -2.30 3.79 -11.45
C ASP A 224 -1.17 4.73 -11.90
N ALA A 225 -1.40 6.05 -11.95
CA ALA A 225 -0.37 7.02 -12.29
C ALA A 225 -0.61 8.39 -11.66
N LEU A 226 0.45 9.18 -11.51
CA LEU A 226 0.36 10.55 -11.04
C LEU A 226 0.67 11.55 -12.16
N THR A 227 -0.21 12.52 -12.34
CA THR A 227 0.12 13.76 -13.06
C THR A 227 1.09 14.62 -12.22
N GLY A 228 1.74 15.60 -12.86
CA GLY A 228 2.60 16.56 -12.16
C GLY A 228 1.87 17.35 -11.06
N ASP A 229 0.60 17.69 -11.27
CA ASP A 229 -0.22 18.44 -10.31
C ASP A 229 -0.64 17.58 -9.11
N GLU A 230 -1.00 16.32 -9.35
CA GLU A 230 -1.29 15.36 -8.28
C GLU A 230 -0.04 15.05 -7.45
N LEU A 231 1.12 14.92 -8.11
CA LEU A 231 2.41 14.81 -7.44
C LEU A 231 2.72 16.05 -6.60
N HIS A 232 2.45 17.25 -7.11
CA HIS A 232 2.64 18.48 -6.35
C HIS A 232 1.73 18.56 -5.12
N THR A 233 0.46 18.17 -5.29
CA THR A 233 -0.52 18.03 -4.20
C THR A 233 -0.03 17.07 -3.13
N MET A 234 0.47 15.89 -3.51
CA MET A 234 1.06 14.91 -2.59
C MET A 234 2.24 15.51 -1.80
N LEU A 235 3.17 16.15 -2.48
CA LEU A 235 4.34 16.79 -1.84
C LEU A 235 3.93 17.89 -0.85
N GLY A 236 2.85 18.63 -1.14
CA GLY A 236 2.27 19.61 -0.22
C GLY A 236 1.62 18.95 0.99
N ALA A 237 0.94 17.83 0.77
CA ALA A 237 0.20 17.08 1.77
C ALA A 237 1.07 16.33 2.78
N ASN A 238 2.24 15.85 2.35
CA ASN A 238 3.14 15.07 3.21
C ASN A 238 4.02 15.92 4.13
N ARG A 239 4.00 17.26 4.01
CA ARG A 239 4.90 18.15 4.75
C ARG A 239 4.74 18.02 6.27
N ASN A 240 5.85 17.74 6.96
CA ASN A 240 5.93 17.90 8.40
C ASN A 240 6.23 19.37 8.77
N LEU A 241 5.68 19.83 9.89
CA LEU A 241 5.72 21.24 10.30
C LEU A 241 7.15 21.79 10.42
N THR A 242 8.03 21.03 11.07
CA THR A 242 9.39 21.45 11.44
C THR A 242 10.48 20.93 10.51
N ASP A 243 10.13 20.12 9.52
CA ASP A 243 11.08 19.44 8.64
C ASP A 243 11.31 20.22 7.34
N PHE A 244 11.89 21.41 7.46
CA PHE A 244 12.11 22.30 6.30
C PHE A 244 13.03 21.67 5.24
N ILE A 245 14.06 20.96 5.69
CA ILE A 245 15.05 20.31 4.82
C ILE A 245 14.43 19.12 4.10
N GLY A 246 13.72 18.22 4.81
CA GLY A 246 13.08 17.07 4.18
C GLY A 246 12.03 17.46 3.14
N ARG A 247 11.31 18.58 3.32
CA ARG A 247 10.39 19.11 2.28
C ARG A 247 11.10 19.49 0.99
N VAL A 248 12.31 20.06 1.08
CA VAL A 248 13.11 20.42 -0.09
C VAL A 248 13.65 19.15 -0.76
N ILE A 249 14.18 18.20 0.02
CA ILE A 249 14.71 16.93 -0.48
C ILE A 249 13.59 16.14 -1.19
N ALA A 250 12.46 15.90 -0.52
CA ALA A 250 11.32 15.20 -1.11
C ALA A 250 10.85 15.88 -2.42
N SER A 251 10.77 17.22 -2.44
CA SER A 251 10.41 17.94 -3.66
C SER A 251 11.43 17.73 -4.79
N ALA A 252 12.72 17.69 -4.49
CA ALA A 252 13.78 17.47 -5.48
C ALA A 252 13.76 16.03 -6.01
N GLU A 253 13.66 15.04 -5.13
CA GLU A 253 13.61 13.61 -5.47
C GLU A 253 12.43 13.29 -6.39
N TRP A 254 11.22 13.70 -6.01
CA TRP A 254 10.01 13.42 -6.78
C TRP A 254 9.97 14.17 -8.12
N ARG A 255 10.49 15.40 -8.18
CA ARG A 255 10.59 16.14 -9.46
C ARG A 255 11.63 15.53 -10.39
N LEU A 256 12.75 15.06 -9.86
CA LEU A 256 13.75 14.35 -10.65
C LEU A 256 13.16 13.06 -11.21
N LEU A 257 12.51 12.25 -10.35
CA LEU A 257 11.81 11.04 -10.76
C LEU A 257 10.81 11.33 -11.89
N TYR A 258 9.94 12.33 -11.70
CA TYR A 258 8.97 12.74 -12.71
C TYR A 258 9.63 13.14 -14.03
N SER A 259 10.74 13.88 -13.97
CA SER A 259 11.49 14.28 -15.16
C SER A 259 12.12 13.11 -15.90
N LEU A 260 12.55 12.06 -15.19
CA LEU A 260 13.25 10.91 -15.77
C LEU A 260 12.29 9.81 -16.26
N ALA A 261 11.14 9.64 -15.59
CA ALA A 261 10.33 8.43 -15.71
C ALA A 261 8.86 8.65 -16.06
N LYS A 262 8.41 9.91 -16.28
CA LYS A 262 7.09 10.13 -16.86
C LYS A 262 6.99 9.52 -18.25
N ASP A 263 5.81 8.99 -18.59
CA ASP A 263 5.54 8.41 -19.90
C ASP A 263 5.25 9.47 -20.97
N GLU A 264 4.95 9.03 -22.19
CA GLU A 264 4.61 9.91 -23.32
C GLU A 264 3.34 10.72 -23.11
N ARG A 265 2.45 10.26 -22.22
CA ARG A 265 1.23 10.99 -21.81
C ARG A 265 1.51 12.01 -20.72
N GLY A 266 2.76 12.10 -20.27
CA GLY A 266 3.19 13.03 -19.22
C GLY A 266 2.75 12.62 -17.84
N VAL A 267 2.54 11.33 -17.57
CA VAL A 267 2.19 10.83 -16.24
C VAL A 267 3.25 9.88 -15.71
N LEU A 268 3.41 9.86 -14.39
CA LEU A 268 4.35 9.00 -13.70
C LEU A 268 3.65 7.71 -13.26
N GLN A 269 4.00 6.61 -13.94
CA GLN A 269 3.36 5.30 -13.77
C GLN A 269 3.67 4.69 -12.40
N ARG A 270 2.68 3.98 -11.82
CA ARG A 270 2.83 3.25 -10.54
C ARG A 270 4.04 2.34 -10.53
N GLU A 271 4.25 1.60 -11.63
CA GLU A 271 5.40 0.70 -11.75
C GLU A 271 6.73 1.43 -11.72
N ALA A 272 6.84 2.60 -12.36
CA ALA A 272 8.06 3.41 -12.28
C ALA A 272 8.33 3.88 -10.84
N ILE A 273 7.29 4.28 -10.11
CA ILE A 273 7.42 4.68 -8.70
C ILE A 273 7.78 3.45 -7.83
N ARG A 274 7.17 2.29 -8.05
CA ARG A 274 7.49 1.04 -7.33
C ARG A 274 8.95 0.64 -7.56
N GLY A 275 9.38 0.63 -8.82
CA GLY A 275 10.74 0.29 -9.21
C GLY A 275 11.79 1.32 -8.75
N LEU A 276 11.39 2.55 -8.45
CA LEU A 276 12.29 3.49 -7.75
C LEU A 276 12.65 2.94 -6.36
N PHE A 277 11.67 2.40 -5.61
CA PHE A 277 11.91 1.95 -4.23
C PHE A 277 12.89 0.78 -4.15
N ASP A 278 12.87 -0.19 -5.05
CA ASP A 278 13.88 -1.28 -5.03
C ASP A 278 15.12 -1.01 -5.91
N GLY A 279 15.17 0.15 -6.55
CA GLY A 279 16.25 0.58 -7.45
C GLY A 279 16.18 -0.03 -8.86
N SER A 280 15.21 -0.90 -9.17
CA SER A 280 15.07 -1.50 -10.50
C SER A 280 14.81 -0.49 -11.62
N LEU A 281 14.16 0.64 -11.30
CA LEU A 281 13.98 1.73 -12.26
C LEU A 281 15.32 2.30 -12.73
N PHE A 282 16.31 2.42 -11.84
CA PHE A 282 17.62 2.96 -12.21
C PHE A 282 18.36 2.05 -13.19
N GLU A 283 18.26 0.73 -12.99
CA GLU A 283 18.82 -0.27 -13.89
C GLU A 283 18.14 -0.19 -15.27
N LEU A 284 16.80 -0.13 -15.29
CA LEU A 284 16.02 0.03 -16.53
C LEU A 284 16.45 1.28 -17.30
N LEU A 285 16.55 2.44 -16.63
CA LEU A 285 16.96 3.70 -17.26
C LEU A 285 18.40 3.62 -17.79
N ALA A 286 19.32 3.04 -17.01
CA ALA A 286 20.71 2.89 -17.42
C ALA A 286 20.88 1.92 -18.60
N GLU A 287 20.10 0.84 -18.64
CA GLU A 287 20.08 -0.08 -19.77
C GLU A 287 19.52 0.57 -21.04
N LYS A 288 18.38 1.26 -20.93
CA LYS A 288 17.78 1.98 -22.05
C LYS A 288 18.80 2.94 -22.66
N ARG A 289 19.52 3.69 -21.81
CA ARG A 289 20.53 4.65 -22.25
C ARG A 289 21.76 4.02 -22.89
N LYS A 290 22.16 2.80 -22.50
CA LYS A 290 23.26 2.09 -23.18
C LYS A 290 22.89 1.61 -24.59
N ARG A 291 21.59 1.51 -24.88
CA ARG A 291 21.06 1.06 -26.17
C ARG A 291 20.79 2.22 -27.14
N GLU A 292 20.76 3.46 -26.62
CA GLU A 292 20.64 4.72 -27.37
C GLU A 292 22.01 5.24 -27.82
#